data_AF-A0A6G3DBS0-F1
#
_entry.id   AF-A0A6G3DBS0-F1
#
_cell.length_a   1.000
_cell.length_b   1.000
_cell.length_c   1.000
_cell.angle_alpha   90.00
_cell.angle_beta   90.00
_cell.angle_gamma   90.00
#
_symmetry.space_group_name_H-M   'P 1'
#
loop_
_entity.id
_entity.type
_entity.pdbx_description
1 polymer ?
#
loop_
_entity_poly.entity_id
_entity_poly.type
_entity_poly.pdbx_seq_one_letter_code
_entity_poly.pdbx_strand_id
1 'polypeptide(L)' 'MENDREGRRRQSGVAENWPLAARRLLSRREVSADGRAVFGEGDERWEGFYRDRWSHDRVVRSTHGVNCTGSCS' A
#
# COMPACT_ATOMS: atom_id res chain seq x y z
N MET A 1 -36.48 19.15 9.76
CA MET A 1 -35.18 19.28 9.09
C MET A 1 -34.13 19.36 10.19
N GLU A 2 -33.83 18.31 10.95
CA GLU A 2 -33.23 17.03 10.54
C GLU A 2 -31.86 17.23 9.89
N ASN A 3 -30.80 17.19 10.71
CA ASN A 3 -29.57 16.43 10.43
C ASN A 3 -28.54 16.52 11.57
N ASP A 4 -28.87 15.98 12.75
CA ASP A 4 -27.84 15.52 13.70
C ASP A 4 -27.61 14.02 13.46
N ARG A 5 -27.08 13.69 12.28
CA ARG A 5 -26.51 12.37 11.97
C ARG A 5 -25.00 12.43 12.12
N GLU A 6 -24.55 12.70 13.34
CA GLU A 6 -23.21 12.30 13.76
C GLU A 6 -23.15 10.78 13.71
N GLY A 7 -22.48 10.28 12.67
CA GLY A 7 -22.19 8.86 12.47
C GLY A 7 -21.34 8.32 13.61
N ARG A 8 -22.00 7.92 14.71
CA ARG A 8 -21.44 7.03 15.72
C ARG A 8 -21.04 5.74 15.01
N ARG A 9 -19.76 5.63 14.61
CA ARG A 9 -19.13 4.33 14.33
C ARG A 9 -19.36 3.47 15.56
N ARG A 10 -20.31 2.52 15.47
CA ARG A 10 -20.48 1.48 16.49
C ARG A 10 -19.16 0.72 16.57
N GLN A 11 -18.38 0.96 17.60
CA GLN A 11 -17.28 0.08 17.96
C GLN A 11 -17.95 -1.19 18.50
N SER A 12 -18.05 -2.23 17.67
CA SER A 12 -18.59 -3.52 18.07
C SER A 12 -17.78 -4.06 19.24
N GLY A 13 -18.48 -4.53 20.27
CA GLY A 13 -17.85 -5.03 21.49
C GLY A 13 -16.95 -6.24 21.22
N VAL A 14 -16.01 -6.49 22.13
CA VAL A 14 -15.03 -7.59 22.00
C VAL A 14 -15.69 -8.96 21.73
N ALA A 15 -16.90 -9.19 22.27
CA ALA A 15 -17.67 -10.41 22.05
C ALA A 15 -18.23 -10.55 20.63
N GLU A 16 -18.57 -9.46 19.94
CA GLU A 16 -19.05 -9.51 18.54
C GLU A 16 -17.88 -9.61 17.54
N ASN A 17 -16.72 -9.03 17.87
CA ASN A 17 -15.53 -9.05 17.03
C ASN A 17 -14.60 -10.25 17.29
N TRP A 18 -15.03 -11.25 18.07
CA TRP A 18 -14.22 -12.42 18.39
C TRP A 18 -13.64 -13.15 17.16
N PRO A 19 -14.30 -13.23 15.98
CA PRO A 19 -13.71 -13.88 14.81
C PRO A 19 -12.51 -13.08 14.27
N LEU A 20 -12.56 -11.74 14.35
CA LEU A 20 -11.45 -10.88 13.97
C LEU A 20 -10.32 -10.94 15.00
N ALA A 21 -10.66 -11.01 16.29
CA ALA A 21 -9.69 -11.15 17.37
C ALA A 21 -8.93 -12.49 17.29
N ALA A 22 -9.61 -13.57 16.92
CA ALA A 22 -9.02 -14.90 16.77
C ALA A 22 -7.93 -14.98 15.68
N ARG A 23 -7.88 -14.03 14.75
CA ARG A 23 -6.86 -13.96 13.69
C ARG A 23 -5.43 -13.93 14.23
N ARG A 24 -5.23 -13.32 15.41
CA ARG A 24 -3.92 -13.29 16.09
C ARG A 24 -3.41 -14.68 16.49
N LEU A 25 -4.29 -15.66 16.66
CA LEU A 25 -3.91 -17.03 16.99
C LEU A 25 -3.47 -17.84 15.76
N LEU A 26 -3.95 -17.45 14.58
CA LEU A 26 -3.69 -18.15 13.31
C LEU A 26 -2.56 -17.52 12.49
N SER A 27 -2.23 -16.26 12.77
CA SER A 27 -1.18 -15.50 12.09
C SER A 27 -0.03 -15.22 13.06
N ARG A 28 1.21 -15.51 12.63
CA ARG A 28 2.44 -15.09 13.36
C ARG A 28 2.81 -13.63 13.11
N ARG A 29 2.15 -12.98 12.16
CA ARG A 29 2.38 -11.59 11.77
C ARG A 29 1.60 -10.63 12.66
N GLU A 30 2.11 -9.41 12.83
CA GLU A 30 1.47 -8.37 13.61
C GLU A 30 0.08 -8.04 13.05
N VAL A 31 -0.92 -7.93 13.92
CA VAL A 31 -2.32 -7.68 13.55
C VAL A 31 -2.79 -6.40 14.24
N SER A 32 -3.49 -5.54 13.51
CA SER A 32 -4.02 -4.28 14.04
C SER A 32 -4.90 -4.47 15.28
N ALA A 33 -5.05 -3.41 16.07
CA ALA A 33 -5.83 -3.43 17.31
C ALA A 33 -7.28 -3.93 17.10
N ASP A 34 -7.89 -3.56 15.98
CA ASP A 34 -9.25 -3.93 15.55
C ASP A 34 -9.32 -5.27 14.78
N GLY A 35 -8.19 -5.95 14.57
CA GLY A 35 -8.12 -7.28 13.95
C GLY A 35 -8.27 -7.30 12.43
N ARG A 36 -8.27 -6.14 11.75
CA ARG A 36 -8.60 -6.02 10.31
C ARG A 36 -7.40 -5.97 9.38
N ALA A 37 -6.25 -5.52 9.85
CA ALA A 37 -5.01 -5.46 9.07
C ALA A 37 -3.97 -6.41 9.63
N VAL A 38 -3.17 -6.99 8.73
CA VAL A 38 -1.97 -7.75 9.09
C VAL A 38 -0.79 -7.05 8.46
N PHE A 39 0.20 -6.77 9.28
CA PHE A 39 1.44 -6.14 8.86
C PHE A 39 2.51 -7.21 8.71
N GLY A 40 3.40 -7.01 7.76
CA GLY A 40 4.63 -7.76 7.72
C GLY A 40 5.41 -7.39 6.49
N GLU A 41 6.71 -7.56 6.59
CA GLU A 41 7.61 -7.34 5.48
C GLU A 41 7.36 -8.44 4.43
N GLY A 42 7.23 -8.00 3.17
CA GLY A 42 7.16 -8.90 2.03
C GLY A 42 8.53 -9.52 1.75
N ASP A 43 8.56 -10.56 0.95
CA ASP A 43 9.83 -11.08 0.43
C ASP A 43 10.32 -10.12 -0.67
N GLU A 44 11.46 -9.46 -0.45
CA GLU A 44 12.06 -8.50 -1.40
C GLU A 44 12.42 -9.10 -2.77
N ARG A 45 12.41 -10.44 -2.88
CA ARG A 45 12.71 -11.16 -4.13
C ARG A 45 11.84 -10.76 -5.31
N TRP A 46 10.57 -10.45 -5.11
CA TRP A 46 9.70 -10.04 -6.23
C TRP A 46 9.95 -8.59 -6.66
N GLU A 47 10.39 -7.73 -5.74
CA GLU A 47 10.72 -6.33 -6.02
C GLU A 47 12.00 -6.22 -6.85
N GLY A 48 12.95 -7.12 -6.61
CA GLY A 48 14.21 -7.24 -7.35
C GLY A 48 14.00 -7.20 -8.87
N PHE A 49 13.02 -7.95 -9.39
CA PHE A 49 12.70 -7.95 -10.82
C PHE A 49 12.45 -6.54 -11.39
N TYR A 50 11.65 -5.72 -10.70
CA TYR A 50 11.33 -4.37 -11.17
C TYR A 50 12.45 -3.37 -10.89
N ARG A 51 13.21 -3.54 -9.80
CA ARG A 51 14.39 -2.73 -9.49
C ARG A 51 15.47 -2.92 -10.55
N ASP A 52 15.73 -4.16 -10.94
CA ASP A 52 16.71 -4.50 -11.97
C ASP A 52 16.26 -3.99 -13.33
N ARG A 53 14.97 -4.11 -13.67
CA ARG A 53 14.41 -3.53 -14.91
C ARG A 53 14.63 -2.02 -15.01
N TRP A 54 14.56 -1.31 -13.88
CA TRP A 54 14.76 0.14 -13.84
C TRP A 54 16.24 0.54 -13.88
N SER A 55 17.13 -0.35 -13.43
CA SER A 55 18.57 -0.13 -13.49
C SER A 55 19.09 -0.03 -14.92
N HIS A 56 20.17 0.72 -15.11
CA HIS A 56 20.88 0.89 -16.38
C HIS A 56 22.32 1.31 -16.11
N ASP A 57 23.21 1.09 -17.08
CA ASP A 57 24.63 1.37 -16.88
C ASP A 57 24.94 2.87 -16.82
N ARG A 58 24.25 3.67 -17.66
CA ARG A 58 24.42 5.13 -17.72
C ARG A 58 23.23 5.87 -18.34
N VAL A 59 23.05 7.13 -17.96
CA VAL A 59 22.18 8.09 -18.65
C VAL A 59 23.04 9.09 -19.40
N VAL A 60 22.68 9.39 -20.65
CA VAL A 60 23.35 10.42 -21.46
C VAL A 60 22.31 11.39 -22.00
N ARG A 61 22.58 12.69 -21.85
CA ARG A 61 21.73 13.77 -22.38
C ARG A 61 21.77 13.75 -23.91
N SER A 62 20.61 13.92 -24.53
CA SER A 62 20.47 13.98 -25.98
C SER A 62 19.34 14.95 -26.36
N THR A 63 19.03 15.04 -27.64
CA THR A 63 17.85 15.74 -28.14
C THR A 63 17.28 15.00 -29.36
N HIS A 64 16.01 15.25 -29.67
CA HIS A 64 15.39 14.71 -30.87
C HIS A 64 15.53 15.71 -32.03
N GLY A 65 16.27 15.33 -33.08
CA GLY A 65 16.49 16.14 -34.29
C GLY A 65 15.27 16.17 -35.23
N VAL A 66 14.11 16.58 -34.71
CA VAL A 66 12.84 16.64 -35.44
C VAL A 66 12.24 18.05 -35.38
N ASN A 67 11.44 18.41 -36.37
CA ASN A 67 10.80 19.74 -36.44
C ASN A 67 9.56 19.83 -35.54
N CYS A 68 9.73 19.68 -34.22
CA CYS A 68 8.66 19.72 -33.23
C CYS A 68 8.63 20.98 -32.36
N THR A 69 9.53 21.94 -32.62
CA THR A 69 9.72 23.22 -31.88
C THR A 69 9.96 23.13 -30.37
N GLY A 70 9.90 21.94 -29.75
CA GLY A 70 10.03 21.78 -28.30
C GLY A 70 11.45 22.00 -27.74
N SER A 71 12.50 21.66 -28.50
CA SER A 71 13.91 21.75 -28.04
C SER A 71 14.17 21.07 -26.68
N CYS A 72 13.46 19.97 -26.39
CA CYS A 72 13.54 19.26 -25.12
C CYS A 72 14.89 18.55 -24.93
N SER A 73 15.22 18.32 -23.66
CA SER A 73 16.43 17.63 -23.21
C SER A 73 16.19 16.43 -22.35
#